data_AF-A0A7W0F8B9-F1
#
_entry.id   AF-A0A7W0F8B9-F1
#
_cell.length_a   1.000
_cell.length_b   1.000
_cell.length_c   1.000
_cell.angle_alpha   90.00
_cell.angle_beta   90.00
_cell.angle_gamma   90.00
#
_symmetry.space_group_name_H-M   'P 1'
#
loop_
_entity.id
_entity.type
_entity.pdbx_description
1 polymer ?
#
loop_
_entity_poly.entity_id
_entity_poly.type
_entity_poly.pdbx_seq_one_letter_code
_entity_poly.pdbx_strand_id
1 'polypeptide(L)'
;MTKRIFAAGYFGYGNFGDELILDIFNLRMSGWRVTRVKRMKTKPFAALMAIINSDAVVFPGGSIFQDETSSLSLFFYAAVIFAAALAGKPVFLLDSGLEVKKPLNKVILRMALKLAAFVSVRDSASFALARTLGIKPLKSADCAFSLENIVSRGLFPPKTIGVIPRGNGIRGTFQKAIELCGKKYPEAEFKFAVLSGKDLPLAKELGRVRGLQPLIIKNRNHMEKFFGECDFFILAPFHALVIGASSGAKFAAIAYSVKVTNFLTDMGMESCIFPGDESMNFLENGKNQARRMRIAEECAFQIFLNLLKDKLKL
;
A
#
# COMPACT_ATOMS: atom_id res chain seq x y z
N MET A 1 19.56 -24.66 -11.64
CA MET A 1 19.82 -23.20 -11.60
C MET A 1 18.67 -22.51 -10.90
N THR A 2 18.94 -21.63 -9.93
CA THR A 2 17.90 -20.83 -9.27
C THR A 2 17.24 -19.89 -10.27
N LYS A 3 15.91 -20.00 -10.42
CA LYS A 3 15.14 -19.14 -11.34
C LYS A 3 15.19 -17.69 -10.89
N ARG A 4 15.23 -16.78 -11.86
CA ARG A 4 15.33 -15.33 -11.67
C ARG A 4 13.97 -14.66 -11.87
N ILE A 5 13.50 -13.96 -10.84
CA ILE A 5 12.22 -13.27 -10.84
C ILE A 5 12.47 -11.76 -10.88
N PHE A 6 11.94 -11.07 -11.88
CA PHE A 6 12.03 -9.62 -11.95
C PHE A 6 10.83 -8.98 -11.23
N ALA A 7 11.09 -8.33 -10.09
CA ALA A 7 10.10 -7.56 -9.35
C ALA A 7 9.97 -6.14 -9.94
N ALA A 8 8.88 -5.91 -10.66
CA ALA A 8 8.54 -4.64 -11.28
C ALA A 8 7.59 -3.82 -10.39
N GLY A 9 7.88 -2.54 -10.19
CA GLY A 9 7.06 -1.70 -9.31
C GLY A 9 7.59 -0.28 -9.13
N TYR A 10 7.03 0.45 -8.17
CA TYR A 10 7.43 1.83 -7.84
C TYR A 10 8.47 1.87 -6.72
N PHE A 11 9.63 1.24 -6.95
CA PHE A 11 10.69 1.11 -5.92
C PHE A 11 11.82 2.12 -6.11
N GLY A 12 12.45 2.53 -5.02
CA GLY A 12 13.58 3.47 -4.97
C GLY A 12 13.19 4.95 -4.99
N TYR A 13 11.92 5.28 -4.73
CA TYR A 13 11.42 6.67 -4.71
C TYR A 13 11.28 7.26 -3.30
N GLY A 14 11.63 6.49 -2.27
CA GLY A 14 11.62 6.96 -0.87
C GLY A 14 10.24 6.99 -0.23
N ASN A 15 9.28 6.21 -0.76
CA ASN A 15 8.00 5.94 -0.12
C ASN A 15 8.06 4.58 0.59
N PHE A 16 8.03 4.60 1.92
CA PHE A 16 8.15 3.39 2.73
C PHE A 16 7.08 2.34 2.39
N GLY A 17 5.86 2.75 2.03
CA GLY A 17 4.82 1.78 1.67
C GLY A 17 5.21 0.91 0.47
N ASP A 18 5.79 1.51 -0.58
CA ASP A 18 6.21 0.76 -1.77
C ASP A 18 7.49 -0.06 -1.50
N GLU A 19 8.42 0.44 -0.67
CA GLU A 19 9.58 -0.35 -0.24
C GLU A 19 9.17 -1.54 0.63
N LEU A 20 8.16 -1.38 1.49
CA LEU A 20 7.65 -2.43 2.36
C LEU A 20 7.05 -3.59 1.56
N ILE A 21 6.28 -3.30 0.50
CA ILE A 21 5.76 -4.32 -0.43
C ILE A 21 6.91 -5.17 -0.98
N LEU A 22 7.97 -4.52 -1.45
CA LEU A 22 9.14 -5.18 -2.01
C LEU A 22 9.89 -6.01 -0.95
N ASP A 23 10.04 -5.49 0.26
CA ASP A 23 10.71 -6.20 1.37
C ASP A 23 9.95 -7.47 1.75
N ILE A 24 8.61 -7.39 1.86
CA ILE A 24 7.73 -8.54 2.09
C ILE A 24 7.87 -9.56 0.96
N PHE A 25 7.84 -9.09 -0.29
CA PHE A 25 7.98 -9.97 -1.45
C PHE A 25 9.33 -10.71 -1.46
N ASN A 26 10.45 -10.01 -1.19
CA ASN A 26 11.76 -10.64 -1.10
C ASN A 26 11.84 -11.69 0.01
N LEU A 27 11.26 -11.41 1.17
CA LEU A 27 11.23 -12.36 2.29
C LEU A 27 10.49 -13.65 1.91
N ARG A 28 9.32 -13.52 1.27
CA ARG A 28 8.49 -14.67 0.86
C ARG A 28 9.04 -15.42 -0.34
N MET A 29 9.87 -14.75 -1.15
CA MET A 29 10.54 -15.32 -2.33
C MET A 29 12.01 -15.69 -2.05
N SER A 30 12.40 -15.95 -0.80
CA SER A 30 13.78 -16.23 -0.39
C SER A 30 14.44 -17.42 -1.12
N GLY A 31 13.65 -18.39 -1.58
CA GLY A 31 14.12 -19.51 -2.42
C GLY A 31 14.38 -19.15 -3.90
N TRP A 32 14.14 -17.91 -4.31
CA TRP A 32 14.22 -17.43 -5.69
C TRP A 32 15.23 -16.30 -5.83
N ARG A 33 15.80 -16.12 -7.01
CA ARG A 33 16.67 -14.96 -7.28
C ARG A 33 15.82 -13.77 -7.71
N VAL A 34 15.37 -12.97 -6.74
CA VAL A 34 14.60 -11.75 -7.03
C VAL A 34 15.53 -10.60 -7.44
N THR A 35 15.25 -9.97 -8.58
CA THR A 35 15.94 -8.76 -9.06
C THR A 35 14.97 -7.59 -9.17
N ARG A 36 15.51 -6.37 -9.12
CA ARG A 36 14.74 -5.13 -9.27
C ARG A 36 15.55 -4.04 -9.94
N VAL A 37 14.87 -3.06 -10.55
CA VAL A 37 15.48 -1.82 -11.03
C VAL A 37 14.96 -0.66 -10.17
N LYS A 38 15.84 -0.08 -9.35
CA LYS A 38 15.50 1.12 -8.55
C LYS A 38 15.17 2.28 -9.50
N ARG A 39 14.08 2.99 -9.22
CA ARG A 39 13.54 4.09 -10.04
C ARG A 39 13.36 3.69 -11.50
N MET A 40 12.76 2.51 -11.72
CA MET A 40 12.62 1.87 -13.03
C MET A 40 12.14 2.81 -14.15
N LYS A 41 11.22 3.74 -13.86
CA LYS A 41 10.70 4.71 -14.85
C LYS A 41 11.77 5.62 -15.44
N THR A 42 12.88 5.84 -14.74
CA THR A 42 14.01 6.64 -15.23
C THR A 42 15.09 5.80 -15.91
N LYS A 43 14.91 4.48 -16.01
CA LYS A 43 15.89 3.52 -16.54
C LYS A 43 15.21 2.47 -17.45
N PRO A 44 14.54 2.88 -18.53
CA PRO A 44 13.78 1.97 -19.39
C PRO A 44 14.64 0.87 -20.02
N PHE A 45 15.88 1.18 -20.43
CA PHE A 45 16.80 0.17 -20.97
C PHE A 45 17.18 -0.89 -19.93
N ALA A 46 17.48 -0.48 -18.70
CA ALA A 46 17.77 -1.41 -17.61
C ALA A 46 16.53 -2.26 -17.25
N ALA A 47 15.34 -1.68 -17.33
CA ALA A 47 14.08 -2.42 -17.14
C ALA A 47 13.90 -3.49 -18.23
N LEU A 48 14.11 -3.13 -19.50
CA LEU A 48 14.05 -4.08 -20.62
C LEU A 48 15.07 -5.22 -20.47
N MET A 49 16.31 -4.89 -20.14
CA MET A 49 17.34 -5.91 -19.89
C MET A 49 16.98 -6.79 -18.69
N ALA A 50 16.38 -6.25 -17.64
CA ALA A 50 15.92 -7.04 -16.50
C ALA A 50 14.81 -8.02 -16.89
N ILE A 51 13.87 -7.61 -17.76
CA ILE A 51 12.82 -8.48 -18.30
C ILE A 51 13.43 -9.62 -19.11
N ILE A 52 14.26 -9.30 -20.11
CA ILE A 52 14.87 -10.30 -21.02
C ILE A 52 15.66 -11.36 -20.23
N ASN A 53 16.42 -10.90 -19.24
CA ASN A 53 17.29 -11.75 -18.42
C ASN A 53 16.58 -12.44 -17.25
N SER A 54 15.26 -12.34 -17.13
CA SER A 54 14.46 -13.00 -16.10
C SER A 54 13.73 -14.24 -16.64
N ASP A 55 13.27 -15.10 -15.73
CA ASP A 55 12.39 -16.22 -16.04
C ASP A 55 10.91 -15.81 -15.96
N ALA A 56 10.57 -14.85 -15.10
CA ALA A 56 9.23 -14.31 -14.94
C ALA A 56 9.26 -12.85 -14.45
N VAL A 57 8.20 -12.09 -14.75
CA VAL A 57 7.99 -10.72 -14.25
C VAL A 57 6.84 -10.72 -13.25
N VAL A 58 7.08 -10.14 -12.07
CA VAL A 58 6.08 -10.07 -11.01
C VAL A 58 5.92 -8.62 -10.57
N PHE A 59 4.67 -8.17 -10.50
CA PHE A 59 4.28 -6.94 -9.84
C PHE A 59 3.77 -7.29 -8.44
N PRO A 60 4.55 -7.10 -7.37
CA PRO A 60 4.25 -7.67 -6.06
C PRO A 60 3.18 -6.90 -5.26
N GLY A 61 2.54 -5.88 -5.84
CA GLY A 61 1.55 -5.04 -5.16
C GLY A 61 1.57 -3.58 -5.59
N GLY A 62 0.75 -2.77 -4.92
CA GLY A 62 0.71 -1.32 -5.03
C GLY A 62 -0.29 -0.76 -6.06
N SER A 63 -0.46 0.57 -6.08
CA SER A 63 -1.32 1.28 -7.05
C SER A 63 -0.52 1.80 -8.25
N ILE A 64 0.10 0.91 -9.03
CA ILE A 64 0.88 1.33 -10.21
C ILE A 64 0.00 1.70 -11.42
N PHE A 65 -1.21 1.14 -11.51
CA PHE A 65 -2.17 1.41 -12.57
C PHE A 65 -3.22 2.41 -12.10
N GLN A 66 -2.87 3.69 -12.22
CA GLN A 66 -3.78 4.80 -11.92
C GLN A 66 -3.59 5.94 -12.92
N ASP A 67 -4.62 6.77 -13.08
CA ASP A 67 -4.56 7.94 -13.95
C ASP A 67 -4.99 9.26 -13.30
N GLU A 68 -5.07 9.30 -11.97
CA GLU A 68 -5.28 10.53 -11.21
C GLU A 68 -4.05 11.45 -11.30
N THR A 69 -2.85 10.91 -11.05
CA THR A 69 -1.62 11.73 -11.10
C THR A 69 -1.02 11.85 -12.50
N SER A 70 -1.09 10.80 -13.32
CA SER A 70 -0.52 10.80 -14.68
C SER A 70 -0.84 9.52 -15.45
N SER A 71 -1.37 9.64 -16.67
CA SER A 71 -1.52 8.50 -17.60
C SER A 71 -0.17 7.90 -18.02
N LEU A 72 0.93 8.68 -18.00
CA LEU A 72 2.26 8.20 -18.41
C LEU A 72 2.76 7.07 -17.52
N SER A 73 2.38 7.08 -16.23
CA SER A 73 2.75 6.00 -15.32
C SER A 73 2.08 4.69 -15.73
N LEU A 74 0.79 4.74 -16.04
CA LEU A 74 0.04 3.58 -16.52
C LEU A 74 0.62 3.04 -17.83
N PHE A 75 0.91 3.91 -18.80
CA PHE A 75 1.50 3.50 -20.08
C PHE A 75 2.86 2.84 -19.90
N PHE A 76 3.71 3.38 -19.02
CA PHE A 76 5.00 2.79 -18.73
C PHE A 76 4.87 1.37 -18.17
N TYR A 77 4.00 1.15 -17.18
CA TYR A 77 3.84 -0.18 -16.60
C TYR A 77 3.11 -1.15 -17.55
N ALA A 78 2.20 -0.67 -18.41
CA ALA A 78 1.64 -1.48 -19.48
C ALA A 78 2.72 -1.92 -20.49
N ALA A 79 3.64 -1.02 -20.86
CA ALA A 79 4.77 -1.35 -21.74
C ALA A 79 5.70 -2.41 -21.15
N VAL A 80 5.90 -2.43 -19.83
CA VAL A 80 6.64 -3.51 -19.13
C VAL A 80 5.94 -4.86 -19.33
N ILE A 81 4.61 -4.91 -19.21
CA ILE A 81 3.83 -6.14 -19.45
C ILE A 81 3.94 -6.57 -20.91
N PHE A 82 3.80 -5.64 -21.86
CA PHE A 82 3.94 -5.93 -23.28
C PHE A 82 5.34 -6.46 -23.63
N ALA A 83 6.40 -5.84 -23.11
CA ALA A 83 7.77 -6.29 -23.32
C ALA A 83 8.02 -7.68 -22.74
N ALA A 84 7.47 -7.99 -21.56
CA ALA A 84 7.57 -9.32 -20.97
C ALA A 84 6.85 -10.38 -21.82
N ALA A 85 5.63 -10.09 -22.28
CA ALA A 85 4.87 -10.97 -23.16
C ALA A 85 5.61 -11.22 -24.49
N LEU A 86 6.16 -10.17 -25.12
CA LEU A 86 6.98 -10.29 -26.33
C LEU A 86 8.23 -11.16 -26.12
N ALA A 87 8.85 -11.07 -24.94
CA ALA A 87 9.99 -11.90 -24.56
C ALA A 87 9.61 -13.31 -24.07
N GLY A 88 8.33 -13.70 -24.18
CA GLY A 88 7.82 -15.01 -23.73
C GLY A 88 7.88 -15.22 -22.22
N LYS A 89 7.93 -14.14 -21.42
CA LYS A 89 8.03 -14.20 -19.96
C LYS A 89 6.64 -14.15 -19.34
N PRO A 90 6.24 -15.12 -18.50
CA PRO A 90 4.98 -15.05 -17.78
C PRO A 90 4.98 -13.85 -16.83
N VAL A 91 3.85 -13.14 -16.81
CA VAL A 91 3.65 -11.95 -15.98
C VAL A 91 2.62 -12.23 -14.89
N PHE A 92 2.92 -11.86 -13.66
CA PHE A 92 2.03 -12.01 -12.51
C PHE A 92 1.80 -10.65 -11.86
N LEU A 93 0.53 -10.31 -11.62
CA LEU A 93 0.15 -9.13 -10.86
C LEU A 93 -0.45 -9.57 -9.53
N LEU A 94 0.22 -9.18 -8.45
CA LEU A 94 -0.21 -9.44 -7.08
C LEU A 94 -0.84 -8.17 -6.52
N ASP A 95 -1.93 -8.34 -5.78
CA ASP A 95 -2.53 -7.33 -4.89
C ASP A 95 -2.62 -5.92 -5.47
N SER A 96 -2.87 -5.84 -6.77
CA SER A 96 -2.73 -4.59 -7.52
C SER A 96 -3.94 -3.69 -7.29
N GLY A 97 -3.69 -2.44 -6.92
CA GLY A 97 -4.71 -1.39 -6.90
C GLY A 97 -4.90 -0.83 -8.31
N LEU A 98 -6.15 -0.81 -8.78
CA LEU A 98 -6.54 -0.32 -10.11
C LEU A 98 -7.45 0.90 -9.96
N GLU A 99 -6.93 2.08 -10.33
CA GLU A 99 -7.62 3.37 -10.16
C GLU A 99 -7.62 4.14 -11.49
N VAL A 100 -8.28 3.59 -12.50
CA VAL A 100 -8.25 4.10 -13.88
C VAL A 100 -9.63 4.61 -14.30
N LYS A 101 -9.72 5.92 -14.55
CA LYS A 101 -10.98 6.59 -14.92
C LYS A 101 -11.10 6.77 -16.44
N LYS A 102 -10.02 7.14 -17.13
CA LYS A 102 -10.06 7.54 -18.55
C LYS A 102 -10.32 6.34 -19.47
N PRO A 103 -11.21 6.46 -20.48
CA PRO A 103 -11.56 5.35 -21.38
C PRO A 103 -10.36 4.73 -22.11
N LEU A 104 -9.47 5.56 -22.68
CA LEU A 104 -8.29 5.06 -23.39
C LEU A 104 -7.35 4.27 -22.47
N ASN A 105 -7.15 4.76 -21.25
CA ASN A 105 -6.32 4.09 -20.25
C ASN A 105 -6.92 2.74 -19.84
N LYS A 106 -8.25 2.64 -19.76
CA LYS A 106 -8.96 1.37 -19.51
C LYS A 106 -8.74 0.36 -20.63
N VAL A 107 -8.72 0.81 -21.89
CA VAL A 107 -8.41 -0.07 -23.04
C VAL A 107 -6.99 -0.62 -22.94
N ILE A 108 -6.01 0.24 -22.69
CA ILE A 108 -4.59 -0.17 -22.56
C ILE A 108 -4.41 -1.10 -21.35
N LEU A 109 -5.03 -0.77 -20.21
CA LEU A 109 -5.01 -1.63 -19.04
C LEU A 109 -5.61 -3.01 -19.34
N ARG A 110 -6.76 -3.07 -20.02
CA ARG A 110 -7.39 -4.33 -20.44
C ARG A 110 -6.45 -5.15 -21.31
N MET A 111 -5.80 -4.54 -22.30
CA MET A 111 -4.84 -5.23 -23.17
C MET A 111 -3.67 -5.81 -22.37
N ALA A 112 -3.09 -5.03 -21.46
CA ALA A 112 -1.99 -5.48 -20.61
C ALA A 112 -2.42 -6.62 -19.67
N LEU A 113 -3.54 -6.46 -18.95
CA LEU A 113 -4.02 -7.47 -18.00
C LEU A 113 -4.37 -8.80 -18.66
N LYS A 114 -4.83 -8.80 -19.92
CA LYS A 114 -5.10 -10.03 -20.68
C LYS A 114 -3.85 -10.86 -20.97
N LEU A 115 -2.67 -10.26 -20.95
CA LEU A 115 -1.39 -10.94 -21.17
C LEU A 115 -0.79 -11.51 -19.87
N ALA A 116 -1.34 -11.15 -18.72
CA ALA A 116 -0.87 -11.68 -17.45
C ALA A 116 -1.32 -13.14 -17.25
N ALA A 117 -0.41 -13.96 -16.74
CA ALA A 117 -0.69 -15.34 -16.34
C ALA A 117 -1.57 -15.40 -15.08
N PHE A 118 -1.49 -14.37 -14.23
CA PHE A 118 -2.28 -14.25 -13.02
C PHE A 118 -2.48 -12.78 -12.67
N VAL A 119 -3.69 -12.44 -12.22
CA VAL A 119 -4.04 -11.12 -11.73
C VAL A 119 -4.80 -11.27 -10.42
N SER A 120 -4.26 -10.70 -9.36
CA SER A 120 -4.98 -10.47 -8.12
C SER A 120 -5.02 -8.99 -7.78
N VAL A 121 -6.09 -8.59 -7.10
CA VAL A 121 -6.39 -7.19 -6.79
C VAL A 121 -6.80 -7.06 -5.32
N ARG A 122 -6.32 -6.01 -4.67
CA ARG A 122 -6.41 -5.86 -3.21
C ARG A 122 -7.74 -5.32 -2.68
N ASP A 123 -8.47 -4.54 -3.49
CA ASP A 123 -9.68 -3.83 -3.07
C ASP A 123 -10.88 -4.12 -4.00
N SER A 124 -12.11 -3.99 -3.47
CA SER A 124 -13.33 -4.40 -4.18
C SER A 124 -13.61 -3.53 -5.40
N ALA A 125 -13.20 -2.25 -5.34
CA ALA A 125 -13.27 -1.35 -6.48
C ALA A 125 -12.35 -1.81 -7.63
N SER A 126 -11.12 -2.23 -7.32
CA SER A 126 -10.19 -2.80 -8.29
C SER A 126 -10.71 -4.11 -8.88
N PHE A 127 -11.35 -4.96 -8.06
CA PHE A 127 -12.02 -6.17 -8.51
C PHE A 127 -13.14 -5.88 -9.50
N ALA A 128 -14.04 -4.96 -9.15
CA ALA A 128 -15.12 -4.53 -10.03
C ALA A 128 -14.58 -3.95 -11.35
N LEU A 129 -13.59 -3.06 -11.29
CA LEU A 129 -12.97 -2.47 -12.47
C LEU A 129 -12.38 -3.55 -13.39
N ALA A 130 -11.56 -4.46 -12.86
CA ALA A 130 -11.00 -5.56 -13.65
C ALA A 130 -12.08 -6.45 -14.30
N ARG A 131 -13.19 -6.72 -13.59
CA ARG A 131 -14.34 -7.46 -14.15
C ARG A 131 -15.01 -6.71 -15.31
N THR A 132 -15.20 -5.39 -15.21
CA THR A 132 -15.72 -4.60 -16.35
C THR A 132 -14.79 -4.62 -17.57
N LEU A 133 -13.47 -4.78 -17.33
CA LEU A 133 -12.48 -4.96 -18.39
C LEU A 133 -12.44 -6.38 -18.95
N GLY A 134 -13.32 -7.29 -18.52
CA GLY A 134 -13.37 -8.68 -18.98
C GLY A 134 -12.23 -9.54 -18.45
N ILE A 135 -11.57 -9.12 -17.38
CA ILE A 135 -10.54 -9.89 -16.66
C ILE A 135 -11.24 -10.69 -15.56
N LYS A 136 -10.74 -11.89 -15.26
CA LYS A 136 -11.16 -12.70 -14.10
C LYS A 136 -10.10 -12.59 -13.00
N PRO A 137 -10.04 -11.47 -12.25
CA PRO A 137 -9.04 -11.33 -11.19
C PRO A 137 -9.40 -12.22 -10.00
N LEU A 138 -8.40 -12.55 -9.18
CA LEU A 138 -8.62 -13.02 -7.81
C LEU A 138 -8.75 -11.82 -6.86
N LYS A 139 -9.78 -11.80 -6.02
CA LYS A 139 -9.89 -10.83 -4.93
C LYS A 139 -8.93 -11.24 -3.81
N SER A 140 -7.98 -10.37 -3.51
CA SER A 140 -6.95 -10.51 -2.48
C SER A 140 -7.02 -9.32 -1.50
N ALA A 141 -5.98 -9.12 -0.71
CA ALA A 141 -5.74 -7.92 0.09
C ALA A 141 -4.30 -7.41 -0.12
N ASP A 142 -3.96 -6.25 0.44
CA ASP A 142 -2.61 -5.70 0.33
C ASP A 142 -1.59 -6.58 1.09
N CYS A 143 -0.42 -6.84 0.50
CA CYS A 143 0.58 -7.73 1.09
C CYS A 143 1.12 -7.26 2.44
N ALA A 144 0.96 -5.98 2.80
CA ALA A 144 1.27 -5.48 4.14
C ALA A 144 0.42 -6.15 5.26
N PHE A 145 -0.72 -6.78 4.94
CA PHE A 145 -1.48 -7.60 5.91
C PHE A 145 -0.77 -8.91 6.30
N SER A 146 0.23 -9.36 5.52
CA SER A 146 1.06 -10.52 5.85
C SER A 146 2.10 -10.23 6.95
N LEU A 147 2.23 -8.97 7.36
CA LEU A 147 3.15 -8.58 8.43
C LEU A 147 2.68 -9.15 9.77
N GLU A 148 3.54 -9.96 10.37
CA GLU A 148 3.36 -10.48 11.72
C GLU A 148 4.00 -9.55 12.75
N ASN A 149 3.55 -9.67 14.01
CA ASN A 149 4.18 -9.04 15.18
C ASN A 149 4.20 -7.51 15.21
N ILE A 150 3.39 -6.84 14.38
CA ILE A 150 3.12 -5.42 14.59
C ILE A 150 1.99 -5.33 15.62
N VAL A 151 2.29 -4.77 16.78
CA VAL A 151 1.30 -4.61 17.87
C VAL A 151 1.34 -3.17 18.34
N SER A 152 0.20 -2.49 18.29
CA SER A 152 0.04 -1.22 18.99
C SER A 152 -0.23 -1.47 20.46
N ARG A 153 0.29 -0.59 21.33
CA ARG A 153 0.06 -0.67 22.77
C ARG A 153 -1.43 -0.55 23.12
N GLY A 154 -2.15 0.29 22.38
CA GLY A 154 -3.61 0.37 22.43
C GLY A 154 -4.21 0.79 23.78
N LEU A 155 -3.46 1.50 24.64
CA LEU A 155 -4.01 1.98 25.92
C LEU A 155 -5.18 2.93 25.70
N PHE A 156 -6.20 2.82 26.56
CA PHE A 156 -7.34 3.73 26.52
C PHE A 156 -7.73 4.18 27.93
N PRO A 157 -7.82 5.50 28.21
CA PRO A 157 -7.54 6.63 27.31
C PRO A 157 -6.06 6.64 26.82
N PRO A 158 -5.78 7.18 25.61
CA PRO A 158 -4.44 7.13 25.05
C PRO A 158 -3.48 8.06 25.80
N LYS A 159 -2.26 7.57 26.09
CA LYS A 159 -1.16 8.40 26.59
C LYS A 159 -0.33 8.97 25.46
N THR A 160 -0.30 8.28 24.32
CA THR A 160 0.43 8.70 23.13
C THR A 160 -0.43 8.58 21.87
N ILE A 161 -0.54 9.67 21.10
CA ILE A 161 -1.26 9.74 19.83
C ILE A 161 -0.26 9.86 18.68
N GLY A 162 -0.19 8.84 17.82
CA GLY A 162 0.66 8.84 16.63
C GLY A 162 -0.02 9.51 15.44
N VAL A 163 0.63 10.49 14.82
CA VAL A 163 0.12 11.20 13.64
C VAL A 163 1.00 10.90 12.43
N ILE A 164 0.39 10.36 11.37
CA ILE A 164 1.04 10.14 10.08
C ILE A 164 0.30 10.93 8.99
N PRO A 165 0.74 12.17 8.68
CA PRO A 165 0.03 13.05 7.78
C PRO A 165 0.35 12.83 6.30
N ARG A 166 -0.46 13.45 5.44
CA ARG A 166 -0.27 13.48 3.98
C ARG A 166 -0.53 14.87 3.40
N GLY A 167 0.38 15.37 2.56
CA GLY A 167 0.44 16.76 2.08
C GLY A 167 -0.67 17.27 1.14
N ASN A 168 -1.77 16.55 0.91
CA ASN A 168 -2.69 16.85 -0.21
C ASN A 168 -3.92 17.69 0.20
N GLY A 169 -3.74 18.97 0.58
CA GLY A 169 -4.88 19.89 0.81
C GLY A 169 -5.74 19.58 2.05
N ILE A 170 -5.34 18.61 2.86
CA ILE A 170 -6.04 18.15 4.08
C ILE A 170 -5.40 18.69 5.36
N ARG A 171 -4.61 19.76 5.26
CA ARG A 171 -3.92 20.41 6.38
C ARG A 171 -4.89 20.81 7.49
N GLY A 172 -5.96 21.54 7.13
CA GLY A 172 -6.96 22.00 8.10
C GLY A 172 -7.66 20.84 8.80
N THR A 173 -7.90 19.74 8.08
CA THR A 173 -8.49 18.52 8.66
C THR A 173 -7.56 17.89 9.71
N PHE A 174 -6.25 17.83 9.44
CA PHE A 174 -5.27 17.38 10.43
C PHE A 174 -5.22 18.29 11.66
N GLN A 175 -5.21 19.62 11.47
CA GLN A 175 -5.20 20.58 12.58
C GLN A 175 -6.43 20.38 13.48
N LYS A 176 -7.62 20.30 12.89
CA LYS A 176 -8.86 20.02 13.63
C LYS A 176 -8.84 18.68 14.36
N ALA A 177 -8.39 17.61 13.71
CA ALA A 177 -8.30 16.29 14.33
C ALA A 177 -7.35 16.27 15.53
N ILE A 178 -6.19 16.95 15.41
CA ILE A 178 -5.23 17.10 16.51
C ILE A 178 -5.83 17.94 17.65
N GLU A 179 -6.50 19.05 17.32
CA GLU A 179 -7.15 19.91 18.32
C GLU A 179 -8.23 19.17 19.11
N LEU A 180 -9.14 18.48 18.43
CA LEU A 180 -10.21 17.69 19.07
C LEU A 180 -9.63 16.56 19.92
N CYS A 181 -8.62 15.85 19.41
CA CYS A 181 -7.94 14.82 20.21
C CYS A 181 -7.23 15.42 21.43
N GLY A 182 -6.63 16.60 21.30
CA GLY A 182 -5.98 17.30 22.40
C GLY A 182 -6.96 17.80 23.46
N LYS A 183 -8.15 18.28 23.06
CA LYS A 183 -9.23 18.64 23.99
C LYS A 183 -9.78 17.41 24.71
N LYS A 184 -9.98 16.31 23.99
CA LYS A 184 -10.54 15.06 24.54
C LYS A 184 -9.53 14.31 25.44
N TYR A 185 -8.25 14.36 25.11
CA TYR A 185 -7.16 13.67 25.82
C TYR A 185 -6.03 14.67 26.14
N PRO A 186 -6.22 15.55 27.13
CA PRO A 186 -5.26 16.62 27.44
C PRO A 186 -3.88 16.10 27.85
N GLU A 187 -3.84 14.96 28.54
CA GLU A 187 -2.60 14.30 28.99
C GLU A 187 -1.87 13.52 27.88
N ALA A 188 -2.43 13.44 26.67
CA ALA A 188 -1.83 12.67 25.58
C ALA A 188 -0.69 13.43 24.90
N GLU A 189 0.46 12.77 24.76
CA GLU A 189 1.58 13.22 23.95
C GLU A 189 1.32 12.90 22.47
N PHE A 190 1.63 13.83 21.55
CA PHE A 190 1.50 13.58 20.12
C PHE A 190 2.86 13.25 19.51
N LYS A 191 3.00 12.10 18.86
CA LYS A 191 4.20 11.73 18.10
C LYS A 191 3.92 11.82 16.61
N PHE A 192 4.87 12.32 15.84
CA PHE A 192 4.69 12.50 14.40
C PHE A 192 5.63 11.57 13.63
N ALA A 193 5.12 10.95 12.57
CA ALA A 193 5.95 10.22 11.62
C ALA A 193 5.47 10.42 10.17
N VAL A 194 6.36 10.14 9.21
CA VAL A 194 6.03 10.18 7.78
C VAL A 194 6.55 8.95 7.08
N LEU A 195 5.79 8.47 6.09
CA LEU A 195 6.20 7.36 5.20
C LEU A 195 7.05 7.85 4.02
N SER A 196 7.10 9.16 3.77
CA SER A 196 7.83 9.77 2.67
C SER A 196 8.37 11.12 3.11
N GLY A 197 9.59 11.45 2.69
CA GLY A 197 10.20 12.76 2.97
C GLY A 197 9.38 13.94 2.43
N LYS A 198 8.50 13.72 1.44
CA LYS A 198 7.59 14.74 0.90
C LYS A 198 6.59 15.26 1.92
N ASP A 199 6.20 14.42 2.88
CA ASP A 199 5.20 14.76 3.90
C ASP A 199 5.86 15.39 5.16
N LEU A 200 7.19 15.46 5.21
CA LEU A 200 7.95 15.99 6.35
C LEU A 200 7.67 17.47 6.65
N PRO A 201 7.53 18.38 5.67
CA PRO A 201 7.18 19.78 5.95
C PRO A 201 5.85 19.91 6.70
N LEU A 202 4.82 19.18 6.26
CA LEU A 202 3.51 19.17 6.93
C LEU A 202 3.61 18.59 8.33
N ALA A 203 4.31 17.46 8.51
CA ALA A 203 4.48 16.86 9.83
C ALA A 203 5.22 17.79 10.80
N LYS A 204 6.25 18.51 10.34
CA LYS A 204 6.98 19.49 11.14
C LYS A 204 6.10 20.67 11.52
N GLU A 205 5.28 21.14 10.58
CA GLU A 205 4.36 22.24 10.84
C GLU A 205 3.30 21.87 11.89
N LEU A 206 2.66 20.71 11.73
CA LEU A 206 1.68 20.19 12.70
C LEU A 206 2.34 19.90 14.07
N GLY A 207 3.57 19.38 14.06
CA GLY A 207 4.33 19.07 15.28
C GLY A 207 4.91 20.30 15.99
N ARG A 208 5.13 21.42 15.29
CA ARG A 208 5.62 22.69 15.87
C ARG A 208 4.64 23.31 16.86
N VAL A 209 3.34 22.98 16.77
CA VAL A 209 2.37 23.28 17.82
C VAL A 209 2.85 22.76 19.19
N ARG A 210 3.75 21.77 19.23
CA ARG A 210 4.32 21.17 20.45
C ARG A 210 5.86 20.99 20.43
N GLY A 211 6.59 21.54 19.47
CA GLY A 211 8.07 21.51 19.42
C GLY A 211 8.74 20.17 19.07
N LEU A 212 8.02 19.17 18.55
CA LEU A 212 8.55 17.82 18.29
C LEU A 212 9.11 17.63 16.87
N GLN A 213 10.12 16.75 16.72
CA GLN A 213 10.68 16.37 15.42
C GLN A 213 10.01 15.09 14.88
N PRO A 214 9.41 15.12 13.67
CA PRO A 214 8.80 13.93 13.09
C PRO A 214 9.82 12.84 12.70
N LEU A 215 9.50 11.59 13.00
CA LEU A 215 10.25 10.41 12.56
C LEU A 215 10.01 10.13 11.07
N ILE A 216 11.05 9.84 10.30
CA ILE A 216 10.90 9.28 8.96
C ILE A 216 10.96 7.76 9.06
N ILE A 217 9.85 7.09 8.78
CA ILE A 217 9.78 5.64 8.74
C ILE A 217 10.44 5.18 7.43
N LYS A 218 11.57 4.48 7.53
CA LYS A 218 12.38 4.03 6.38
C LYS A 218 12.56 2.52 6.32
N ASN A 219 12.28 1.83 7.41
CA ASN A 219 12.48 0.39 7.57
C ASN A 219 11.45 -0.16 8.57
N ARG A 220 11.41 -1.48 8.70
CA ARG A 220 10.47 -2.18 9.59
C ARG A 220 10.67 -1.79 11.05
N ASN A 221 11.90 -1.68 11.55
CA ASN A 221 12.17 -1.31 12.95
C ASN A 221 11.61 0.08 13.31
N HIS A 222 11.72 1.08 12.41
CA HIS A 222 11.13 2.40 12.64
C HIS A 222 9.61 2.32 12.72
N MET A 223 9.00 1.50 11.86
CA MET A 223 7.56 1.29 11.81
C MET A 223 7.07 0.59 13.08
N GLU A 224 7.66 -0.55 13.44
CA GLU A 224 7.35 -1.30 14.66
C GLU A 224 7.51 -0.44 15.92
N LYS A 225 8.62 0.31 16.02
CA LYS A 225 8.85 1.25 17.12
C LYS A 225 7.76 2.32 17.20
N PHE A 226 7.45 2.99 16.09
CA PHE A 226 6.46 4.06 16.09
C PHE A 226 5.05 3.55 16.46
N PHE A 227 4.64 2.43 15.86
CA PHE A 227 3.32 1.86 16.13
C PHE A 227 3.23 1.23 17.54
N GLY A 228 4.30 0.60 18.03
CA GLY A 228 4.36 0.03 19.38
C GLY A 228 4.45 1.07 20.51
N GLU A 229 4.90 2.29 20.21
CA GLU A 229 4.97 3.37 21.19
C GLU A 229 3.69 4.20 21.31
N CYS A 230 2.73 4.05 20.40
CA CYS A 230 1.50 4.83 20.35
C CYS A 230 0.27 4.00 20.72
N ASP A 231 -0.71 4.68 21.32
CA ASP A 231 -1.95 4.09 21.85
C ASP A 231 -3.16 4.35 20.94
N PHE A 232 -3.14 5.47 20.24
CA PHE A 232 -4.14 5.89 19.25
C PHE A 232 -3.46 6.58 18.07
N PHE A 233 -4.10 6.64 16.92
CA PHE A 233 -3.50 7.28 15.74
C PHE A 233 -4.42 8.19 14.96
N ILE A 234 -3.82 9.17 14.27
CA ILE A 234 -4.44 9.95 13.20
C ILE A 234 -3.66 9.65 11.91
N LEU A 235 -4.30 8.96 10.97
CA LEU A 235 -3.63 8.37 9.81
C LEU A 235 -4.27 8.85 8.51
N ALA A 236 -3.46 9.22 7.50
CA ALA A 236 -3.97 9.45 6.14
C ALA A 236 -3.40 8.48 5.10
N PRO A 237 -2.07 8.26 4.99
CA PRO A 237 -1.53 7.44 3.91
C PRO A 237 -2.09 6.00 3.93
N PHE A 238 -2.43 5.47 2.76
CA PHE A 238 -2.98 4.11 2.59
C PHE A 238 -2.22 3.04 3.41
N HIS A 239 -0.89 2.94 3.25
CA HIS A 239 -0.11 1.94 3.98
C HIS A 239 -0.08 2.19 5.49
N ALA A 240 -0.19 3.45 5.95
CA ALA A 240 -0.30 3.72 7.38
C ALA A 240 -1.60 3.14 7.94
N LEU A 241 -2.71 3.23 7.20
CA LEU A 241 -4.00 2.64 7.58
C LEU A 241 -3.96 1.11 7.57
N VAL A 242 -3.34 0.49 6.56
CA VAL A 242 -3.16 -0.98 6.53
C VAL A 242 -2.34 -1.46 7.74
N ILE A 243 -1.24 -0.77 8.06
CA ILE A 243 -0.42 -1.09 9.23
C ILE A 243 -1.22 -0.85 10.53
N GLY A 244 -1.95 0.25 10.64
CA GLY A 244 -2.83 0.56 11.77
C GLY A 244 -3.84 -0.56 12.02
N ALA A 245 -4.58 -0.96 10.97
CA ALA A 245 -5.54 -2.05 11.04
C ALA A 245 -4.88 -3.40 11.41
N SER A 246 -3.72 -3.71 10.81
CA SER A 246 -2.98 -4.95 11.09
C SER A 246 -2.43 -4.99 12.51
N SER A 247 -2.04 -3.85 13.06
CA SER A 247 -1.51 -3.73 14.42
C SER A 247 -2.57 -3.78 15.52
N GLY A 248 -3.85 -3.79 15.15
CA GLY A 248 -4.96 -3.63 16.09
C GLY A 248 -4.95 -2.28 16.78
N ALA A 249 -4.44 -1.24 16.12
CA ALA A 249 -4.46 0.12 16.63
C ALA A 249 -5.83 0.76 16.44
N LYS A 250 -6.31 1.49 17.46
CA LYS A 250 -7.43 2.42 17.28
C LYS A 250 -6.94 3.66 16.53
N PHE A 251 -7.64 4.10 15.49
CA PHE A 251 -7.24 5.29 14.73
C PHE A 251 -8.42 6.09 14.16
N ALA A 252 -8.19 7.38 13.94
CA ALA A 252 -8.97 8.25 13.08
C ALA A 252 -8.28 8.36 11.70
N ALA A 253 -9.02 8.07 10.64
CA ALA A 253 -8.55 8.12 9.27
C ALA A 253 -8.95 9.43 8.61
N ILE A 254 -7.98 10.16 8.04
CA ILE A 254 -8.26 11.33 7.21
C ILE A 254 -8.29 10.87 5.74
N ALA A 255 -9.50 10.64 5.24
CA ALA A 255 -9.74 10.23 3.86
C ALA A 255 -9.50 11.40 2.90
N TYR A 256 -8.56 11.23 1.97
CA TYR A 256 -8.15 12.26 1.00
C TYR A 256 -8.16 11.78 -0.45
N SER A 257 -8.42 10.48 -0.66
CA SER A 257 -8.39 9.84 -1.97
C SER A 257 -9.32 8.64 -1.98
N VAL A 258 -9.81 8.29 -3.18
CA VAL A 258 -10.75 7.19 -3.38
C VAL A 258 -10.19 5.86 -2.87
N LYS A 259 -8.87 5.61 -3.02
CA LYS A 259 -8.22 4.41 -2.45
C LYS A 259 -8.34 4.28 -0.93
N VAL A 260 -8.30 5.40 -0.20
CA VAL A 260 -8.41 5.39 1.27
C VAL A 260 -9.85 5.10 1.64
N THR A 261 -10.81 5.74 0.98
CA THR A 261 -12.23 5.49 1.21
C THR A 261 -12.60 4.04 0.89
N ASN A 262 -12.19 3.52 -0.26
CA ASN A 262 -12.45 2.12 -0.66
C ASN A 262 -11.85 1.13 0.34
N PHE A 263 -10.64 1.40 0.83
CA PHE A 263 -10.02 0.57 1.87
C PHE A 263 -10.85 0.55 3.15
N LEU A 264 -11.27 1.72 3.65
CA LEU A 264 -12.06 1.80 4.88
C LEU A 264 -13.41 1.09 4.71
N THR A 265 -14.06 1.22 3.55
CA THR A 265 -15.28 0.47 3.22
C THR A 265 -15.06 -1.04 3.17
N ASP A 266 -14.01 -1.52 2.50
CA ASP A 266 -13.68 -2.96 2.45
C ASP A 266 -13.38 -3.53 3.85
N MET A 267 -12.92 -2.67 4.77
CA MET A 267 -12.64 -3.03 6.15
C MET A 267 -13.84 -2.87 7.09
N GLY A 268 -14.96 -2.28 6.66
CA GLY A 268 -16.08 -1.91 7.55
C GLY A 268 -15.69 -0.85 8.58
N MET A 269 -14.78 0.05 8.21
CA MET A 269 -14.16 1.08 9.05
C MET A 269 -14.50 2.50 8.55
N GLU A 270 -15.62 2.69 7.85
CA GLU A 270 -16.08 4.00 7.37
C GLU A 270 -16.28 4.99 8.52
N SER A 271 -16.68 4.48 9.66
CA SER A 271 -16.77 5.21 10.92
C SER A 271 -15.46 5.73 11.48
N CYS A 272 -14.34 5.14 11.09
CA CYS A 272 -13.02 5.65 11.45
C CYS A 272 -12.68 6.90 10.63
N ILE A 273 -13.44 7.22 9.58
CA ILE A 273 -13.22 8.45 8.81
C ILE A 273 -13.51 9.65 9.71
N PHE A 274 -12.52 10.52 9.84
CA PHE A 274 -12.68 11.77 10.55
C PHE A 274 -13.73 12.65 9.84
N PRO A 275 -14.86 12.97 10.48
CA PRO A 275 -15.98 13.62 9.80
C PRO A 275 -15.72 15.11 9.51
N GLY A 276 -14.70 15.71 10.13
CA GLY A 276 -14.39 17.14 9.95
C GLY A 276 -15.22 18.09 10.82
N ASP A 277 -16.23 17.57 11.52
CA ASP A 277 -17.03 18.24 12.54
C ASP A 277 -16.54 17.90 13.98
N GLU A 278 -17.19 18.46 15.00
CA GLU A 278 -16.78 18.31 16.41
C GLU A 278 -17.00 16.89 16.98
N SER A 279 -17.65 15.99 16.26
CA SER A 279 -17.95 14.64 16.73
C SER A 279 -16.91 13.64 16.23
N MET A 280 -16.19 12.99 17.14
CA MET A 280 -15.27 11.89 16.79
C MET A 280 -15.95 10.56 17.14
N ASN A 281 -16.40 9.83 16.11
CA ASN A 281 -16.83 8.44 16.27
C ASN A 281 -15.58 7.55 16.31
N PHE A 282 -15.28 7.03 17.50
CA PHE A 282 -14.20 6.07 17.72
C PHE A 282 -14.80 4.68 17.52
N LEU A 283 -14.46 3.98 16.44
CA LEU A 283 -14.95 2.61 16.24
C LEU A 283 -13.89 1.54 16.52
N GLU A 284 -14.40 0.45 17.11
CA GLU A 284 -13.65 -0.68 17.65
C GLU A 284 -12.98 -1.50 16.55
N ASN A 285 -11.84 -2.08 16.92
CA ASN A 285 -10.88 -2.67 16.02
C ASN A 285 -11.42 -3.82 15.15
N GLY A 286 -11.19 -3.67 13.85
CA GLY A 286 -11.27 -4.73 12.84
C GLY A 286 -10.19 -5.82 12.95
N LYS A 287 -9.82 -6.29 14.16
CA LYS A 287 -8.89 -7.45 14.31
C LYS A 287 -9.42 -8.67 13.53
N ASN A 288 -10.73 -8.90 13.57
CA ASN A 288 -11.38 -9.95 12.79
C ASN A 288 -11.28 -9.71 11.28
N GLN A 289 -11.31 -8.45 10.83
CA GLN A 289 -11.26 -8.11 9.41
C GLN A 289 -9.83 -8.10 8.86
N ALA A 290 -8.85 -7.60 9.61
CA ALA A 290 -7.43 -7.68 9.24
C ALA A 290 -6.96 -9.13 9.11
N ARG A 291 -7.43 -10.03 9.99
CA ARG A 291 -7.17 -11.48 9.86
C ARG A 291 -7.75 -12.05 8.57
N ARG A 292 -8.97 -11.67 8.18
CA ARG A 292 -9.57 -12.08 6.90
C ARG A 292 -8.77 -11.59 5.70
N MET A 293 -8.33 -10.33 5.73
CA MET A 293 -7.47 -9.76 4.68
C MET A 293 -6.15 -10.51 4.56
N ARG A 294 -5.51 -10.81 5.69
CA ARG A 294 -4.29 -11.64 5.71
C ARG A 294 -4.50 -13.01 5.07
N ILE A 295 -5.58 -13.73 5.43
CA ILE A 295 -5.90 -15.03 4.85
C ILE A 295 -6.13 -14.92 3.34
N ALA A 296 -6.87 -13.90 2.88
CA ALA A 296 -7.12 -13.67 1.46
C ALA A 296 -5.81 -13.45 0.68
N GLU A 297 -4.90 -12.66 1.25
CA GLU A 297 -3.58 -12.40 0.67
C GLU A 297 -2.69 -13.65 0.65
N GLU A 298 -2.66 -14.41 1.74
CA GLU A 298 -1.90 -15.66 1.83
C GLU A 298 -2.37 -16.67 0.77
N CYS A 299 -3.68 -16.82 0.60
CA CYS A 299 -4.27 -17.65 -0.45
C CYS A 299 -3.86 -17.18 -1.85
N ALA A 300 -3.97 -15.87 -2.13
CA ALA A 300 -3.60 -15.31 -3.44
C ALA A 300 -2.11 -15.54 -3.76
N PHE A 301 -1.24 -15.36 -2.76
CA PHE A 301 0.19 -15.59 -2.91
C PHE A 301 0.53 -17.07 -3.13
N GLN A 302 -0.14 -17.99 -2.44
CA GLN A 302 0.07 -19.43 -2.66
C GLN A 302 -0.40 -19.87 -4.05
N ILE A 303 -1.54 -19.35 -4.52
CA ILE A 303 -2.00 -19.58 -5.91
C ILE A 303 -0.96 -19.06 -6.90
N PHE A 304 -0.45 -17.84 -6.68
CA PHE A 304 0.64 -17.28 -7.47
C PHE A 304 1.87 -18.20 -7.50
N LEU A 305 2.35 -18.66 -6.34
CA LEU A 305 3.53 -19.53 -6.26
C LEU A 305 3.35 -20.82 -7.06
N ASN A 306 2.17 -21.44 -6.97
CA ASN A 306 1.87 -22.67 -7.72
C ASN A 306 1.84 -22.40 -9.23
N LEU A 307 1.17 -21.33 -9.67
CA LEU A 307 1.15 -20.94 -11.08
C LEU A 307 2.53 -20.54 -11.59
N LEU A 308 3.37 -19.92 -10.76
CA LEU A 308 4.74 -19.59 -11.11
C LEU A 308 5.57 -20.85 -11.35
N LYS A 309 5.49 -21.85 -10.45
CA LYS A 309 6.18 -23.14 -10.62
C LYS A 309 5.71 -23.86 -11.89
N ASP A 310 4.41 -23.93 -12.12
CA ASP A 310 3.83 -24.51 -13.33
C ASP A 310 4.36 -23.83 -14.61
N LYS A 311 4.30 -22.50 -14.69
CA LYS A 311 4.81 -21.74 -15.84
C LYS A 311 6.32 -21.89 -16.05
N LEU A 312 7.07 -22.17 -14.99
CA LEU A 312 8.51 -22.36 -15.04
C LEU A 312 8.94 -23.83 -15.14
N LYS A 313 7.97 -24.76 -15.18
CA LYS A 313 8.16 -26.22 -15.24
C LYS A 313 9.05 -26.74 -14.10
N LEU A 314 8.71 -26.36 -12.87
CA LEU A 314 9.38 -26.78 -11.63
C LEU A 314 8.53 -27.73 -10.80
#